data_AF-A0A103Y1H5-F1
#
_entry.id   AF-A0A103Y1H5-F1
#
_cell.length_a   1.000
_cell.length_b   1.000
_cell.length_c   1.000
_cell.angle_alpha   90.00
_cell.angle_beta   90.00
_cell.angle_gamma   90.00
#
_symmetry.space_group_name_H-M   'P 1'
#
loop_
_entity.id
_entity.type
_entity.pdbx_description
1 polymer ?
#
loop_
_entity_poly.entity_id
_entity_poly.type
_entity_poly.pdbx_seq_one_letter_code
_entity_poly.pdbx_strand_id
1 'polypeptide(L)' 'MEEDLDVDHVYSNNIYVMLNTYGVEAARTSIILEMKNVFGSYGLEIDYKHLSLIADYMTHSGGVSTNE' A
#
# COMPACT_ATOMS: atom_id res chain seq x y z
N MET A 1 8.35 -28.54 3.65
CA MET A 1 9.10 -27.25 3.66
C MET A 1 8.27 -26.10 3.11
N GLU A 2 7.13 -26.36 2.44
CA GLU A 2 6.17 -25.33 2.03
C GLU A 2 5.09 -25.01 3.09
N GLU A 3 5.04 -25.71 4.23
CA GLU A 3 3.95 -25.54 5.22
C GLU A 3 4.19 -24.44 6.26
N ASP A 4 5.36 -23.79 6.30
CA ASP A 4 5.68 -22.74 7.29
C ASP A 4 5.43 -21.31 6.76
N LEU A 5 5.07 -21.14 5.48
CA LEU A 5 4.94 -19.83 4.84
C LEU A 5 3.59 -19.70 4.13
N ASP A 6 2.78 -18.75 4.59
CA ASP A 6 1.55 -18.35 3.92
C ASP A 6 1.86 -17.37 2.79
N VAL A 7 1.91 -17.90 1.57
CA VAL A 7 2.25 -17.14 0.35
C VAL A 7 1.17 -16.15 -0.07
N ASP A 8 -0.08 -16.36 0.36
CA ASP A 8 -1.22 -15.52 0.00
C ASP A 8 -1.26 -14.21 0.81
N HIS A 9 -0.53 -14.16 1.92
CA HIS A 9 -0.47 -13.00 2.83
C HIS A 9 0.93 -12.37 2.93
N VAL A 10 1.79 -12.61 1.94
CA VAL A 10 3.11 -11.97 1.88
C VAL A 10 2.96 -10.47 1.66
N TYR A 11 3.63 -9.69 2.51
CA TYR A 11 3.56 -8.23 2.54
C TYR A 11 4.96 -7.62 2.55
N SER A 12 5.10 -6.44 1.93
CA SER A 12 6.28 -5.59 2.02
C SER A 12 5.87 -4.12 2.10
N ASN A 13 6.59 -3.34 2.90
CA ASN A 13 6.43 -1.89 2.94
C ASN A 13 7.03 -1.17 1.72
N ASN A 14 7.69 -1.91 0.81
CA ASN A 14 8.18 -1.35 -0.43
C ASN A 14 7.08 -1.38 -1.51
N ILE A 15 6.48 -0.21 -1.75
CA ILE A 15 5.38 -0.04 -2.71
C ILE A 15 5.78 -0.44 -4.14
N TYR A 16 7.01 -0.16 -4.57
CA TYR A 16 7.47 -0.53 -5.92
C TYR A 16 7.62 -2.05 -6.07
N VAL A 17 8.07 -2.75 -5.03
CA VAL A 17 8.13 -4.22 -5.05
C VAL A 17 6.72 -4.81 -5.11
N MET A 18 5.79 -4.25 -4.34
CA MET A 18 4.38 -4.68 -4.38
C MET A 18 3.76 -4.43 -5.77
N LEU A 19 4.03 -3.28 -6.39
CA LEU A 19 3.59 -2.96 -7.75
C LEU A 19 4.12 -3.98 -8.78
N ASN A 20 5.43 -4.25 -8.74
CA ASN A 20 6.09 -5.10 -9.74
C ASN A 20 5.75 -6.59 -9.56
N THR A 21 5.41 -7.02 -8.33
CA THR A 21 5.15 -8.44 -8.02
C THR A 21 3.66 -8.79 -8.06
N TYR A 22 2.82 -7.93 -7.48
CA TYR A 22 1.39 -8.19 -7.26
C TYR A 22 0.45 -7.22 -8.01
N GLY A 23 1.00 -6.19 -8.67
CA GLY A 23 0.25 -5.25 -9.49
C GLY A 23 -0.22 -4.00 -8.74
N VAL A 24 -0.92 -3.12 -9.49
CA VAL A 24 -1.26 -1.77 -9.04
C VAL A 24 -2.23 -1.73 -7.84
N GLU A 25 -3.19 -2.65 -7.76
CA GLU A 25 -4.14 -2.71 -6.64
C GLU A 25 -3.47 -3.16 -5.32
N ALA A 26 -2.47 -4.03 -5.41
CA ALA A 26 -1.65 -4.41 -4.26
C ALA A 26 -0.76 -3.25 -3.80
N ALA A 27 -0.17 -2.50 -4.74
CA ALA A 27 0.57 -1.29 -4.45
C ALA A 27 -0.32 -0.22 -3.79
N ARG A 28 -1.53 0.01 -4.33
CA ARG A 28 -2.54 0.92 -3.78
C ARG A 28 -2.89 0.56 -2.34
N THR A 29 -3.17 -0.72 -2.07
CA THR A 29 -3.47 -1.21 -0.72
C THR A 29 -2.29 -0.99 0.22
N SER A 30 -1.07 -1.24 -0.26
CA SER A 30 0.17 -1.03 0.51
C SER A 30 0.37 0.45 0.87
N ILE A 31 0.07 1.39 -0.04
CA ILE A 31 0.12 2.83 0.22
C ILE A 31 -0.82 3.20 1.38
N ILE A 32 -2.06 2.70 1.36
CA ILE A 32 -3.04 2.98 2.42
C ILE A 32 -2.57 2.43 3.77
N LEU A 33 -2.03 1.21 3.79
CA LEU A 33 -1.51 0.57 5.01
C LEU A 33 -0.33 1.36 5.59
N GLU A 34 0.63 1.75 4.77
CA GLU A 34 1.80 2.51 5.22
C GLU A 34 1.43 3.91 5.74
N MET A 35 0.53 4.62 5.04
CA MET A 35 0.01 5.90 5.54
C MET A 35 -0.70 5.72 6.89
N LYS A 36 -1.54 4.69 7.02
CA LYS A 36 -2.24 4.39 8.27
C LYS A 36 -1.24 4.08 9.40
N ASN A 37 -0.19 3.33 9.12
CA ASN A 37 0.87 3.01 10.10
C ASN A 37 1.62 4.26 10.55
N VAL A 38 1.95 5.16 9.62
CA VAL A 38 2.63 6.43 9.92
C VAL A 38 1.73 7.32 10.79
N PHE A 39 0.51 7.63 10.34
CA PHE A 39 -0.39 8.53 11.08
C PHE A 39 -0.83 7.93 12.43
N GLY A 40 -1.07 6.62 12.46
CA GLY A 40 -1.39 5.88 13.69
C GLY A 40 -0.28 5.95 14.72
N SER A 41 0.98 5.94 14.31
CA SER A 41 2.13 6.09 15.21
C SER A 41 2.20 7.45 15.90
N TYR A 42 1.58 8.49 15.30
CA TYR A 42 1.44 9.83 15.88
C TYR A 42 0.13 10.03 16.65
N GLY A 43 -0.70 8.99 16.80
CA GLY A 43 -2.02 9.10 17.42
C GLY A 43 -3.04 9.87 16.58
N LEU A 44 -2.78 10.04 15.28
CA LEU A 44 -3.69 10.69 14.35
C LEU A 44 -4.61 9.64 13.72
N GLU A 45 -5.90 9.69 14.06
CA GLU A 45 -6.91 8.86 13.41
C GLU A 45 -7.43 9.55 12.15
N ILE A 46 -7.09 9.00 10.99
CA ILE A 46 -7.52 9.50 9.68
C ILE A 46 -8.52 8.50 9.09
N ASP A 47 -9.67 9.02 8.63
CA ASP A 47 -10.69 8.20 7.95
C ASP A 47 -10.10 7.54 6.69
N TYR A 48 -10.43 6.27 6.49
CA TYR A 48 -10.04 5.49 5.34
C TYR A 48 -10.31 6.19 4.00
N LYS A 49 -11.40 6.96 3.88
CA LYS A 49 -11.77 7.70 2.66
C LYS A 49 -10.71 8.72 2.24
N HIS A 50 -10.04 9.36 3.20
CA HIS A 50 -8.97 10.31 2.90
C HIS A 50 -7.74 9.58 2.36
N LEU A 51 -7.36 8.48 3.02
CA LEU A 51 -6.20 7.68 2.63
C LEU A 51 -6.44 6.98 1.28
N SER A 52 -7.65 6.46 1.07
CA SER A 52 -8.02 5.79 -0.18
C SER A 52 -8.01 6.75 -1.36
N LEU A 53 -8.49 8.00 -1.18
CA LEU A 53 -8.47 9.00 -2.23
C LEU A 53 -7.04 9.37 -2.65
N ILE A 54 -6.12 9.50 -1.69
CA ILE A 54 -4.70 9.75 -1.99
C ILE A 54 -4.09 8.56 -2.72
N ALA A 55 -4.34 7.34 -2.26
CA ALA A 55 -3.85 6.14 -2.92
C ALA A 55 -4.40 6.00 -4.34
N ASP A 56 -5.70 6.24 -4.56
CA ASP A 56 -6.33 6.25 -5.88
C ASP A 56 -5.66 7.27 -6.81
N TYR A 57 -5.36 8.47 -6.29
CA TYR A 57 -4.65 9.50 -7.04
C TYR A 57 -3.22 9.05 -7.39
N MET A 58 -2.49 8.45 -6.45
CA MET A 58 -1.15 7.94 -6.71
C MET A 58 -1.13 6.76 -7.69
N THR A 59 -2.23 6.01 -7.83
CA THR A 59 -2.27 4.80 -8.67
C THR A 59 -3.11 4.92 -9.93
N HIS A 60 -3.63 6.11 -10.24
CA HIS A 60 -4.62 6.32 -11.31
C HIS A 60 -4.14 5.92 -12.71
N SER A 61 -2.82 5.87 -12.96
CA SER A 61 -2.22 5.61 -14.27
C SER A 61 -1.79 4.15 -14.47
N GLY A 62 -2.07 3.27 -13.51
CA GLY A 62 -1.60 1.88 -13.52
C GLY A 62 -0.18 1.69 -12.97
N GLY A 63 0.47 2.78 -12.54
CA GLY A 63 1.73 2.78 -11.79
C GLY A 63 1.62 3.70 -10.58
N VAL A 64 2.70 3.80 -9.79
CA VAL A 64 2.75 4.71 -8.65
C VAL A 64 3.33 6.05 -9.12
N SER A 65 2.50 7.07 -9.20
CA SER A 65 2.91 8.44 -9.49
C SER A 65 3.46 9.10 -8.22
N THR A 66 4.69 9.57 -8.32
CA THR A 66 5.26 10.54 -7.39
C THR A 66 5.14 11.92 -8.03
N ASN A 67 4.93 12.97 -7.24
CA ASN A 67 5.09 14.34 -7.73
C ASN A 67 6.59 14.62 -7.90
N GLU A 68 7.18 14.05 -8.94
CA GLU A 68 8.50 14.39 -9.50
C GLU A 68 8.43 14.34 -11.03
#